data_AF-A0A7K5HEK8-F1
#
_entry.id   AF-A0A7K5HEK8-F1
#
_cell.length_a   1.000
_cell.length_b   1.000
_cell.length_c   1.000
_cell.angle_alpha   90.00
_cell.angle_beta   90.00
_cell.angle_gamma   90.00
#
_symmetry.space_group_name_H-M   'P 1'
#
loop_
_entity.id
_entity.type
_entity.pdbx_description
1 polymer ?
#
loop_
_entity_poly.entity_id
_entity_poly.type
_entity_poly.pdbx_seq_one_letter_code
_entity_poly.pdbx_strand_id
1 'polypeptide(L)'
;LVLFVSMLFLTLLLFFLALFPGAFNCCMKISDEIPRGILRRVEKFELQKADGLCHLEAVILYIESRKFCVSPQIKKVKKWMKKNKHKIPRKKSHSRQRRRMKRIKKKEKKQ
;
A
#
# COMPACT_ATOMS: atom_id res chain seq x y z
N LEU A 1 19.70 -29.58 19.47
CA LEU A 1 18.70 -29.85 18.41
C LEU A 1 17.53 -28.88 18.45
N VAL A 2 16.75 -28.84 19.54
CA VAL A 2 15.58 -27.93 19.68
C VAL A 2 15.93 -26.46 19.48
N LEU A 3 17.02 -25.98 20.07
CA LEU A 3 17.49 -24.60 19.88
C LEU A 3 17.91 -24.30 18.43
N PHE A 4 18.52 -25.28 17.77
CA PHE A 4 18.96 -25.13 16.38
C PHE A 4 17.76 -25.06 15.41
N VAL A 5 16.76 -25.91 15.64
CA VAL A 5 15.48 -25.89 14.90
C VAL A 5 14.73 -24.58 15.14
N SER A 6 14.69 -24.10 16.39
CA SER A 6 14.07 -22.81 16.74
C SER A 6 14.76 -21.65 16.01
N MET A 7 16.09 -21.58 16.04
CA MET A 7 16.86 -20.53 15.36
C MET A 7 16.69 -20.56 13.83
N LEU A 8 16.61 -21.74 13.22
CA LEU A 8 16.33 -21.88 11.79
C LEU A 8 14.91 -21.42 11.44
N PHE A 9 13.92 -21.72 12.28
CA PHE A 9 12.55 -21.28 12.07
C PHE A 9 12.39 -19.75 12.21
N LEU A 10 12.99 -19.16 13.25
CA LEU A 10 13.01 -17.71 13.47
C LEU A 10 13.68 -16.95 12.33
N THR A 11 14.83 -17.44 11.85
CA THR A 11 15.54 -16.81 10.71
C THR A 11 14.74 -16.91 9.42
N LEU A 12 14.11 -18.07 9.14
CA LEU A 12 13.23 -18.24 7.99
C LEU A 12 12.01 -17.31 8.05
N LEU A 13 11.36 -17.19 9.21
CA LEU A 13 10.22 -16.30 9.42
C LEU A 13 10.60 -14.82 9.18
N LEU A 14 11.72 -14.38 9.74
CA LEU A 14 12.25 -13.02 9.53
C LEU A 14 12.58 -12.76 8.07
N PHE A 15 13.14 -13.74 7.36
CA PHE A 15 13.43 -13.63 5.94
C PHE A 15 12.16 -13.48 5.10
N PHE A 16 11.11 -14.25 5.39
CA PHE A 16 9.80 -14.11 4.75
C PHE A 16 9.17 -12.73 4.98
N LEU A 17 9.24 -12.21 6.22
CA LEU A 17 8.80 -10.85 6.56
C LEU A 17 9.57 -9.77 5.80
N ALA A 18 10.88 -9.97 5.61
CA ALA A 18 11.76 -9.03 4.91
C ALA A 18 11.61 -9.06 3.39
N LEU A 19 11.31 -10.22 2.79
CA LEU A 19 11.12 -10.36 1.34
C LEU A 19 9.81 -9.73 0.85
N PHE A 20 8.77 -9.79 1.68
CA PHE A 20 7.44 -9.28 1.35
C PHE A 20 6.97 -8.19 2.31
N PRO A 21 7.64 -7.01 2.33
CA PRO A 21 7.19 -5.87 3.11
C PRO A 21 5.89 -5.35 2.49
N GLY A 22 4.76 -5.93 2.89
CA GLY A 22 3.45 -5.62 2.34
C GLY A 22 2.49 -6.78 2.14
N ALA A 23 2.93 -8.06 2.14
CA ALA A 23 2.01 -9.19 1.99
C ALA A 23 0.97 -9.25 3.13
N PHE A 24 1.37 -8.86 4.34
CA PHE A 24 0.48 -8.73 5.50
C PHE A 24 -0.40 -7.47 5.50
N ASN A 25 -0.16 -6.52 4.58
CA ASN A 25 -0.97 -5.30 4.45
C ASN A 25 -2.02 -5.41 3.35
N CYS A 26 -2.18 -6.57 2.70
CA CYS A 26 -3.20 -6.78 1.69
C CYS A 26 -4.59 -6.86 2.33
N CYS A 27 -5.55 -6.13 1.77
CA CYS A 27 -6.96 -6.34 2.04
C CYS A 27 -7.41 -7.70 1.50
N MET A 28 -7.91 -8.59 2.36
CA MET A 28 -8.54 -9.86 1.97
C MET A 28 -10.07 -9.73 1.83
N LYS A 29 -10.68 -8.77 2.54
CA LYS A 29 -12.11 -8.47 2.48
C LYS A 29 -12.29 -6.98 2.28
N ILE A 30 -13.30 -6.62 1.49
CA ILE A 30 -13.69 -5.24 1.21
C ILE A 30 -15.12 -5.02 1.70
N SER A 31 -15.38 -3.82 2.20
CA SER A 31 -16.74 -3.35 2.42
C SER A 31 -17.27 -2.74 1.13
N ASP A 32 -18.44 -3.22 0.68
CA ASP A 32 -19.14 -2.69 -0.50
C ASP A 32 -20.00 -1.46 -0.18
N GLU A 33 -20.20 -1.17 1.10
CA GLU A 33 -20.85 0.05 1.54
C GLU A 33 -20.02 0.77 2.60
N ILE A 34 -20.08 2.11 2.55
CA ILE A 34 -19.51 2.96 3.60
C ILE A 34 -20.42 4.15 3.91
N PRO A 35 -20.78 4.35 5.20
CA PRO A 35 -21.50 5.53 5.64
C PRO A 35 -20.71 6.82 5.38
N ARG A 36 -21.42 7.89 5.01
CA ARG A 36 -20.80 9.20 4.75
C ARG A 36 -20.07 9.77 5.97
N GLY A 37 -20.55 9.48 7.19
CA GLY A 37 -19.92 9.92 8.43
C GLY A 37 -18.51 9.35 8.62
N ILE A 38 -18.29 8.10 8.22
CA ILE A 38 -16.98 7.44 8.31
C ILE A 38 -15.95 8.15 7.42
N LEU A 39 -16.33 8.51 6.18
CA LEU A 39 -15.44 9.23 5.25
C LEU A 39 -14.98 10.59 5.76
N ARG A 40 -15.72 11.24 6.67
CA ARG A 40 -15.32 12.52 7.25
C ARG A 40 -14.18 12.38 8.28
N ARG A 41 -14.08 11.21 8.92
CA ARG A 41 -13.07 10.90 9.95
C ARG A 41 -11.78 10.32 9.39
N VAL A 42 -11.69 10.12 8.08
CA VAL A 42 -10.51 9.53 7.46
C VAL A 42 -9.36 10.52 7.49
N GLU A 43 -8.27 10.12 8.15
CA GLU A 43 -7.04 10.90 8.28
C GLU A 43 -6.18 10.74 7.03
N LYS A 44 -6.02 9.49 6.59
CA LYS A 44 -5.17 9.10 5.47
C LYS A 44 -5.86 8.01 4.65
N PHE A 45 -5.52 7.93 3.37
CA PHE A 45 -5.90 6.79 2.55
C PHE A 45 -4.80 6.36 1.59
N GLU A 46 -4.83 5.08 1.23
CA GLU A 46 -3.90 4.45 0.29
C GLU A 46 -4.66 3.62 -0.75
N LEU A 47 -4.08 3.56 -1.94
CA LEU A 47 -4.59 2.76 -3.05
C LEU A 47 -3.80 1.46 -3.14
N GLN A 48 -4.47 0.33 -2.88
CA GLN A 48 -3.96 -1.00 -3.12
C GLN A 48 -4.34 -1.41 -4.54
N LYS A 49 -3.32 -1.54 -5.39
CA LYS A 49 -3.48 -2.07 -6.75
C LYS A 49 -3.35 -3.58 -6.74
N ALA A 50 -3.98 -4.22 -7.72
CA ALA A 50 -3.81 -5.63 -7.98
C ALA A 50 -2.48 -5.90 -8.73
N ASP A 51 -1.34 -5.56 -8.12
CA ASP A 51 0.00 -5.64 -8.75
C ASP A 51 0.70 -7.01 -8.47
N GLY A 52 -0.06 -8.10 -8.35
CA GLY A 52 0.45 -9.49 -8.20
C GLY A 52 0.83 -9.92 -6.76
N LEU A 53 1.12 -8.98 -5.85
CA LEU A 53 1.30 -9.28 -4.42
C LEU A 53 -0.02 -9.31 -3.66
N CYS A 54 -0.96 -8.44 -4.04
CA CYS A 54 -2.34 -8.50 -3.62
C CYS A 54 -3.18 -8.67 -4.88
N HIS A 55 -4.08 -9.65 -4.93
CA HIS A 55 -4.96 -9.86 -6.09
C HIS A 55 -6.22 -8.99 -6.05
N LEU A 56 -6.51 -8.37 -4.90
CA LEU A 56 -7.69 -7.54 -4.70
C LEU A 56 -7.33 -6.05 -4.80
N GLU A 57 -8.06 -5.33 -5.66
CA GLU A 57 -8.00 -3.87 -5.69
C GLU A 57 -8.84 -3.29 -4.55
N ALA A 58 -8.23 -2.46 -3.71
CA ALA A 58 -8.90 -1.90 -2.54
C ALA A 58 -8.43 -0.48 -2.23
N VAL A 59 -9.33 0.32 -1.66
CA VAL A 59 -8.99 1.58 -1.01
C VAL A 59 -8.85 1.31 0.48
N ILE A 60 -7.66 1.58 1.03
CA ILE A 60 -7.40 1.45 2.46
C ILE A 60 -7.62 2.83 3.09
N LEU A 61 -8.60 2.93 3.98
CA LEU A 61 -8.87 4.12 4.76
C LEU A 61 -8.29 3.95 6.16
N TYR A 62 -7.55 4.95 6.62
CA TYR A 62 -7.00 5.01 7.97
C TYR A 62 -7.86 5.98 8.79
N ILE A 63 -8.43 5.46 9.88
CA ILE A 63 -9.25 6.21 10.82
C ILE A 63 -8.68 5.89 12.19
N GLU A 64 -8.15 6.90 12.88
CA GLU A 64 -7.40 6.73 14.12
C GLU A 64 -6.25 5.73 13.90
N SER A 65 -6.35 4.54 14.49
CA SER A 65 -5.36 3.46 14.35
C SER A 65 -5.88 2.24 13.58
N ARG A 66 -7.10 2.31 13.03
CA ARG A 66 -7.73 1.19 12.33
C ARG A 66 -7.69 1.36 10.82
N LYS A 67 -7.47 0.24 10.12
CA LYS A 67 -7.51 0.16 8.66
C LYS A 67 -8.86 -0.38 8.21
N PHE A 68 -9.50 0.31 7.27
CA PHE A 68 -10.74 -0.12 6.64
C PHE A 68 -10.52 -0.32 5.14
N CYS A 69 -10.79 -1.54 4.68
CA CYS A 69 -10.69 -1.93 3.28
C CYS A 69 -12.02 -1.72 2.56
N VAL A 70 -11.99 -0.98 1.46
CA VAL A 70 -13.19 -0.50 0.79
C VAL A 70 -13.10 -0.75 -0.71
N SER A 71 -14.23 -1.12 -1.31
CA SER A 71 -14.31 -1.28 -2.76
C SER A 71 -14.04 0.06 -3.48
N PRO A 72 -13.11 0.10 -4.46
CA PRO A 72 -12.86 1.31 -5.26
C PRO A 72 -14.03 1.68 -6.18
N GLN A 73 -14.99 0.77 -6.38
CA GLN A 73 -16.15 0.95 -7.26
C GLN A 73 -17.25 1.82 -6.62
N ILE A 74 -17.23 2.04 -5.31
CA ILE A 74 -18.25 2.84 -4.61
C ILE A 74 -18.17 4.30 -5.07
N LYS A 75 -19.24 4.80 -5.70
CA LYS A 75 -19.33 6.17 -6.24
C LYS A 75 -19.01 7.25 -5.19
N LYS A 76 -19.47 7.06 -3.95
CA LYS A 76 -19.23 7.98 -2.82
C LYS A 76 -17.73 8.06 -2.47
N VAL A 77 -17.06 6.92 -2.41
CA VAL A 77 -15.61 6.81 -2.13
C VAL A 77 -14.82 7.46 -3.27
N LYS A 78 -15.15 7.16 -4.52
CA LYS A 78 -14.51 7.76 -5.70
C LYS A 78 -14.61 9.30 -5.71
N LYS A 79 -15.79 9.84 -5.39
CA LYS A 79 -15.99 11.30 -5.24
C LYS A 79 -15.16 11.87 -4.09
N TRP A 80 -15.19 11.22 -2.93
CA TRP A 80 -14.42 11.64 -1.75
C TRP A 80 -12.92 11.63 -2.02
N MET A 81 -12.38 10.61 -2.67
CA MET A 81 -10.96 10.51 -3.03
C MET A 81 -10.53 11.62 -3.98
N LYS A 82 -11.38 11.97 -4.96
CA LYS A 82 -11.10 13.10 -5.87
C LYS A 82 -10.99 14.42 -5.10
N LYS A 83 -11.89 14.65 -4.14
CA LYS A 83 -11.86 15.84 -3.28
C LYS A 83 -10.65 15.88 -2.35
N ASN A 84 -10.21 14.71 -1.85
CA ASN A 84 -9.11 14.59 -0.88
C ASN A 84 -7.76 14.20 -1.50
N LYS A 85 -7.60 14.35 -2.81
CA LYS A 85 -6.42 13.89 -3.57
C LYS A 85 -5.09 14.49 -3.08
N HIS A 86 -5.13 15.65 -2.43
CA HIS A 86 -3.97 16.31 -1.83
C HIS A 86 -3.41 15.59 -0.59
N LYS A 87 -4.25 14.80 0.10
CA LYS A 87 -3.87 14.02 1.28
C LYS A 87 -3.21 12.68 0.95
N ILE A 88 -3.12 12.31 -0.33
CA ILE A 88 -2.46 11.07 -0.76
C ILE A 88 -0.95 11.29 -0.78
N PRO A 89 -0.15 10.58 0.03
CA PRO A 89 1.27 10.47 -0.23
C PRO A 89 1.43 9.77 -1.58
N ARG A 90 1.85 10.53 -2.62
CA ARG A 90 2.09 9.98 -3.95
C ARG A 90 3.16 8.90 -3.84
N LYS A 91 2.77 7.62 -3.82
CA LYS A 91 3.69 6.50 -4.03
C LYS A 91 4.38 6.76 -5.37
N LYS A 92 5.68 7.11 -5.35
CA LYS A 92 6.40 7.45 -6.58
C LYS A 92 6.32 6.22 -7.48
N SER A 93 5.63 6.35 -8.61
CA SER A 93 5.54 5.26 -9.57
C SER A 93 6.95 4.80 -9.94
N HIS A 94 7.19 3.49 -9.98
CA HIS A 94 8.47 2.90 -10.38
C HIS A 94 9.00 3.51 -11.70
N SER A 95 8.11 3.89 -12.62
CA SER A 95 8.45 4.60 -13.87
C SER A 95 9.08 5.98 -13.66
N ARG A 96 8.61 6.79 -12.69
CA ARG A 96 9.20 8.08 -12.33
C ARG A 96 10.56 7.92 -11.67
N GLN A 97 10.73 6.89 -10.83
CA GLN A 97 12.02 6.58 -10.21
C GLN A 97 13.05 6.12 -11.25
N ARG A 98 12.65 5.26 -12.19
CA ARG A 98 13.48 4.83 -13.33
C ARG A 98 13.86 6.00 -14.24
N ARG A 99 12.94 6.93 -14.52
CA ARG A 99 13.23 8.17 -15.28
C ARG A 99 14.21 9.08 -14.53
N ARG A 100 14.09 9.21 -13.21
CA ARG A 100 15.01 10.01 -12.39
C ARG A 100 16.42 9.40 -12.38
N MET A 101 16.55 8.10 -12.17
CA MET A 101 17.86 7.41 -12.25
C MET A 101 18.50 7.54 -13.64
N LYS A 102 17.71 7.40 -14.72
CA LYS A 102 18.22 7.61 -16.10
C LYS A 102 18.75 9.04 -16.30
N ARG A 103 18.11 10.06 -15.72
CA ARG A 103 18.58 11.45 -15.79
C ARG A 103 19.85 11.68 -14.98
N ILE A 104 19.99 11.05 -13.82
CA ILE A 104 21.20 11.13 -12.98
C ILE A 104 22.38 10.50 -13.72
N LYS A 105 22.25 9.26 -14.21
CA LYS A 105 23.29 8.58 -15.01
C LYS A 105 23.70 9.36 -16.27
N LYS A 106 22.78 10.12 -16.89
CA LYS A 106 23.11 10.93 -18.07
C LYS A 106 23.92 12.20 -17.72
N LYS A 107 23.81 12.71 -16.49
CA LYS A 107 24.61 13.85 -16.02
C LYS A 107 26.02 13.43 -15.65
N GLU A 108 26.18 12.27 -15.00
CA GLU A 108 27.48 11.70 -14.64
C GLU A 108 28.35 11.36 -15.86
N LYS A 109 27.77 11.03 -17.02
CA LYS A 109 28.49 10.76 -18.27
C LYS A 109 28.90 12.01 -19.07
N LYS A 110 28.52 13.20 -18.61
CA LYS A 110 28.83 14.48 -19.28
C LYS A 110 29.85 15.32 -18.50
N GLN A 111 30.26 14.87 -17.32
CA GLN A 111 31.51 15.26 -16.66
C GLN A 111 32.60 14.29 -17.10
#